data_AF-A0A2S9QFN6-F1
#
_entry.id   AF-A0A2S9QFN6-F1
#
_cell.length_a   1.000
_cell.length_b   1.000
_cell.length_c   1.000
_cell.angle_alpha   90.00
_cell.angle_beta   90.00
_cell.angle_gamma   90.00
#
_symmetry.space_group_name_H-M   'P 1'
#
loop_
_entity.id
_entity.type
_entity.pdbx_description
1 polymer ?
#
loop_
_entity_poly.entity_id
_entity_poly.type
_entity_poly.pdbx_seq_one_letter_code
_entity_poly.pdbx_strand_id
1 'polypeptide(L)'
;MQITSTPCVAICRIDAASGFCIGCGRSSLEIRRWVEMSEEDRLALMARLPDRFAQTPALQAARDAFDAMMAARRRTGRRNRA
;
A
#
# COMPACT_ATOMS: atom_id res chain seq x y z
N MET A 1 -13.26 11.19 -17.90
CA MET A 1 -11.97 10.85 -17.26
C MET A 1 -12.26 10.61 -15.78
N GLN A 2 -12.56 9.37 -15.40
CA GLN A 2 -12.96 9.09 -14.01
C GLN A 2 -11.74 9.13 -13.11
N ILE A 3 -11.69 10.14 -12.25
CA ILE A 3 -10.92 10.11 -11.02
C ILE A 3 -11.71 9.21 -10.07
N THR A 4 -11.65 7.90 -10.29
CA THR A 4 -12.19 6.93 -9.34
C THR A 4 -11.36 7.08 -8.07
N SER A 5 -11.98 7.50 -6.96
CA SER A 5 -11.30 7.58 -5.67
C SER A 5 -10.57 6.28 -5.40
N THR A 6 -9.27 6.34 -5.18
CA THR A 6 -8.43 5.16 -4.96
C THR A 6 -7.30 5.48 -3.98
N PRO A 7 -7.09 4.65 -2.95
CA PRO A 7 -5.95 4.79 -2.05
C PRO A 7 -4.65 4.19 -2.65
N CYS A 8 -4.68 3.77 -3.92
CA CYS A 8 -3.57 3.06 -4.54
C CYS A 8 -2.38 4.00 -4.80
N VAL A 9 -1.22 3.65 -4.25
CA VAL A 9 0.07 4.36 -4.48
C VAL A 9 0.95 3.64 -5.52
N ALA A 10 0.33 2.84 -6.40
CA ALA A 10 1.01 2.01 -7.41
C ALA A 10 2.04 1.01 -6.85
N ILE A 11 1.89 0.62 -5.58
CA ILE A 11 2.63 -0.48 -4.95
C ILE A 11 1.65 -1.63 -4.75
N CYS A 12 1.89 -2.74 -5.44
CA CYS A 12 1.08 -3.96 -5.34
C CYS A 12 1.91 -5.10 -4.75
N ARG A 13 2.06 -5.09 -3.42
CA ARG A 13 2.71 -6.18 -2.68
C ARG A 13 1.93 -6.42 -1.40
N ILE A 14 1.43 -7.63 -1.22
CA ILE A 14 0.78 -8.07 0.01
C ILE A 14 1.86 -8.59 0.96
N ASP A 15 1.86 -8.09 2.18
CA ASP A 15 2.65 -8.67 3.26
C ASP A 15 1.97 -9.95 3.78
N ALA A 16 2.73 -11.03 3.89
CA ALA A 16 2.20 -12.34 4.25
C ALA A 16 1.80 -12.41 5.74
N ALA A 17 2.44 -11.62 6.61
CA ALA A 17 2.18 -11.63 8.04
C ALA A 17 0.90 -10.83 8.39
N SER A 18 0.70 -9.68 7.75
CA SER A 18 -0.47 -8.82 7.98
C SER A 18 -1.65 -9.10 7.06
N GLY A 19 -1.43 -9.72 5.90
CA GLY A 19 -2.47 -9.94 4.88
C GLY A 19 -2.89 -8.67 4.13
N PHE A 20 -2.18 -7.55 4.33
CA PHE A 20 -2.48 -6.25 3.74
C PHE A 20 -1.43 -5.82 2.71
N CYS A 21 -1.84 -4.96 1.78
CA CYS A 21 -0.94 -4.32 0.84
C CYS A 21 -0.05 -3.31 1.56
N ILE A 22 1.28 -3.48 1.48
CA ILE A 22 2.23 -2.52 2.06
C ILE A 22 2.11 -1.11 1.45
N GLY A 23 1.54 -1.02 0.25
CA GLY A 23 1.31 0.23 -0.47
C GLY A 23 0.17 1.06 0.11
N CYS A 24 -1.02 0.45 0.13
CA CYS A 24 -2.28 1.16 0.40
C CYS A 24 -3.06 0.59 1.60
N GLY A 25 -2.57 -0.45 2.29
CA GLY A 25 -3.25 -1.04 3.45
C GLY A 25 -4.50 -1.86 3.13
N ARG A 26 -4.87 -2.02 1.85
CA ARG A 26 -6.00 -2.85 1.42
C ARG A 26 -5.65 -4.34 1.45
N SER A 27 -6.63 -5.19 1.78
CA SER A 27 -6.51 -6.65 1.66
C SER A 27 -6.69 -7.11 0.22
N SER A 28 -6.31 -8.35 -0.08
CA SER A 28 -6.53 -8.94 -1.42
C SER A 28 -8.01 -9.00 -1.80
N LEU A 29 -8.90 -9.22 -0.83
CA LEU A 29 -10.34 -9.26 -1.06
C LEU A 29 -10.90 -7.88 -1.39
N GLU A 30 -10.49 -6.84 -0.67
CA GLU A 30 -10.89 -5.46 -0.92
C GLU A 30 -10.41 -4.96 -2.29
N ILE A 31 -9.20 -5.36 -2.71
CA ILE A 31 -8.68 -5.05 -4.04
C ILE A 31 -9.57 -5.68 -5.12
N ARG A 32 -9.94 -6.96 -4.97
CA ARG A 32 -10.80 -7.65 -5.93
C ARG A 32 -12.19 -7.02 -6.04
N ARG A 33 -12.79 -6.66 -4.90
CA ARG A 33 -14.14 -6.09 -4.85
C ARG A 33 -14.21 -4.60 -5.20
N TRP A 34 -13.07 -3.92 -5.38
CA TRP A 34 -13.02 -2.47 -5.53
C TRP A 34 -13.90 -1.92 -6.66
N VAL A 35 -13.97 -2.65 -7.77
CA VAL A 35 -14.76 -2.28 -8.96
C VAL A 35 -16.27 -2.37 -8.72
N GLU A 36 -16.69 -3.20 -7.76
CA GLU A 36 -18.09 -3.42 -7.37
C GLU A 36 -18.52 -2.51 -6.22
N MET A 37 -17.58 -1.94 -5.46
CA MET A 37 -17.87 -1.05 -4.33
C MET A 37 -18.47 0.29 -4.80
N SER A 38 -19.46 0.79 -4.05
CA SER A 38 -19.96 2.16 -4.22
C SER A 38 -18.90 3.17 -3.78
N GLU A 39 -19.10 4.44 -4.14
CA GLU A 39 -18.18 5.50 -3.73
C GLU A 39 -18.17 5.69 -2.20
N GLU A 40 -19.33 5.57 -1.56
CA GLU A 40 -19.48 5.64 -0.11
C GLU A 40 -18.69 4.53 0.59
N ASP A 41 -18.78 3.30 0.07
CA ASP A 41 -18.03 2.15 0.59
C ASP A 41 -16.51 2.34 0.41
N ARG A 42 -16.08 2.92 -0.72
CA ARG A 42 -14.66 3.22 -0.97
C ARG A 42 -14.15 4.25 0.01
N LEU A 43 -14.87 5.36 0.22
CA LEU A 43 -14.49 6.41 1.17
C LEU A 43 -14.47 5.87 2.60
N ALA A 44 -15.46 5.08 2.99
CA ALA A 44 -15.50 4.41 4.29
C ALA A 44 -14.34 3.43 4.49
N LEU A 45 -13.95 2.68 3.45
CA LEU A 45 -12.76 1.84 3.49
C LEU A 45 -11.50 2.69 3.66
N MET A 46 -11.35 3.74 2.87
CA MET A 46 -10.18 4.61 2.85
C MET A 46 -9.92 5.28 4.20
N ALA A 47 -10.98 5.71 4.89
CA ALA A 47 -10.88 6.29 6.23
C ALA A 47 -10.26 5.33 7.26
N ARG A 48 -10.39 4.01 7.07
CA ARG A 48 -9.89 2.98 7.99
C ARG A 48 -8.44 2.57 7.70
N LEU A 49 -7.89 2.90 6.53
CA LEU A 49 -6.57 2.43 6.11
C LEU A 49 -5.43 2.98 6.98
N PRO A 50 -5.41 4.27 7.38
CA PRO A 50 -4.37 4.79 8.28
C PRO A 50 -4.29 4.01 9.60
N ASP A 51 -5.45 3.69 10.18
CA ASP A 51 -5.51 2.93 11.43
C ASP A 51 -4.91 1.53 11.28
N ARG A 52 -5.01 0.89 10.12
CA ARG A 52 -4.40 -0.44 9.91
C ARG A 52 -2.89 -0.41 10.03
N PHE A 53 -2.25 0.66 9.54
CA PHE A 53 -0.80 0.82 9.70
C PHE A 53 -0.43 1.00 11.17
N ALA A 54 -1.20 1.79 11.92
CA ALA A 54 -0.98 2.01 13.34
C ALA A 54 -1.23 0.74 14.19
N GLN A 55 -2.26 -0.04 13.86
CA GLN A 55 -2.68 -1.21 14.63
C GLN A 55 -2.00 -2.51 14.21
N THR A 56 -1.28 -2.53 13.08
CA THR A 56 -0.64 -3.73 12.54
C THR A 56 0.87 -3.52 12.41
N PRO A 57 1.65 -3.77 13.47
CA PRO A 57 3.11 -3.57 13.44
C PRO A 57 3.81 -4.33 12.31
N ALA A 58 3.32 -5.52 11.94
CA ALA A 58 3.84 -6.29 10.81
C ALA A 58 3.71 -5.55 9.48
N LEU A 59 2.57 -4.89 9.24
CA LEU A 59 2.34 -4.09 8.04
C LEU A 59 3.27 -2.88 8.00
N GLN A 60 3.41 -2.18 9.12
CA GLN A 60 4.30 -1.02 9.23
C GLN A 60 5.76 -1.42 9.00
N ALA A 61 6.24 -2.49 9.64
CA ALA A 61 7.60 -3.00 9.44
C ALA A 61 7.85 -3.39 7.97
N ALA A 62 6.88 -4.02 7.31
CA ALA A 62 6.99 -4.39 5.90
C ALA A 62 7.04 -3.15 4.96
N ARG A 63 6.31 -2.09 5.30
CA ARG A 63 6.40 -0.78 4.61
C ARG A 63 7.80 -0.20 4.74
N ASP A 64 8.30 -0.09 5.97
CA ASP A 64 9.58 0.53 6.27
C ASP A 64 10.74 -0.23 5.60
N ALA A 65 10.68 -1.57 5.62
CA ALA A 65 11.65 -2.43 4.93
C ALA A 65 11.65 -2.21 3.41
N PHE A 66 10.47 -2.04 2.80
CA PHE A 66 10.36 -1.73 1.38
C PHE A 66 10.96 -0.36 1.05
N ASP A 67 10.64 0.66 1.85
CA ASP A 67 11.14 2.02 1.65
C ASP A 67 12.67 2.09 1.83
N ALA A 68 13.22 1.39 2.83
CA ALA A 68 14.65 1.25 3.04
C ALA A 68 15.37 0.57 1.86
N MET A 69 14.79 -0.53 1.33
CA MET A 69 15.31 -1.22 0.15
C MET A 69 15.35 -0.29 -1.06
N MET A 70 14.27 0.46 -1.32
CA MET A 70 14.19 1.38 -2.46
C MET A 70 15.17 2.55 -2.30
N ALA A 71 15.37 3.06 -1.09
CA ALA A 71 16.39 4.06 -0.80
C ALA A 71 17.82 3.54 -1.04
N ALA A 72 18.11 2.29 -0.65
CA ALA A 72 19.40 1.67 -0.90
C ALA A 72 19.70 1.49 -2.40
N ARG A 73 18.71 1.04 -3.18
CA ARG A 73 18.85 0.90 -4.65
C ARG A 73 19.18 2.23 -5.33
N ARG A 74 18.56 3.34 -4.90
CA ARG A 74 18.88 4.68 -5.42
C ARG A 74 20.34 5.07 -5.15
N ARG A 75 20.88 4.73 -3.97
CA ARG A 75 22.29 4.98 -3.64
C ARG A 75 23.25 4.19 -4.52
N THR A 76 22.98 2.90 -4.74
CA THR A 76 23.81 2.04 -5.61
C THR A 76 23.71 2.46 -7.08
N GLY A 77 22.51 2.84 -7.54
CA GLY A 77 22.29 3.30 -8.92
C GLY A 77 22.96 4.65 -9.24
N ARG A 78 23.11 5.55 -8.25
CA ARG A 78 23.91 6.77 -8.40
C ARG A 78 25.41 6.47 -8.51
N ARG A 79 25.89 5.43 -7.85
CA ARG A 79 27.30 5.03 -7.83
C ARG A 79 27.75 4.35 -9.14
N ASN A 80 26.85 3.70 -9.87
CA ASN A 80 27.14 3.04 -11.15
C ASN A 80 26.88 3.92 -12.40
N ARG A 81 26.58 5.23 -12.24
CA ARG A 81 26.40 6.19 -13.34
C ARG A 81 27.50 7.25 -13.44
N ALA A 82 28.56 7.11 -12.64
CA ALA A 82 29.80 7.88 -12.73
C ALA A 82 30.89 6.97 -13.29
#